data_AF-A0A7R9JT57-F1
#
_entry.id   AF-A0A7R9JT57-F1
#
_cell.length_a   1.000
_cell.length_b   1.000
_cell.length_c   1.000
_cell.angle_alpha   90.00
_cell.angle_beta   90.00
_cell.angle_gamma   90.00
#
_symmetry.space_group_name_H-M   'P 1'
#
loop_
_entity.id
_entity.type
_entity.pdbx_description
1 polymer ?
#
loop_
_entity_poly.entity_id
_entity_poly.type
_entity_poly.pdbx_seq_one_letter_code
_entity_poly.pdbx_strand_id
1 'polypeptide(L)'
;MLTKVPHNVNTICVHTGNILNLNELKIKAGQNPTDELIESLKITLSSWQPKNDGVGQHLQIRRTEGSPMSQLENEDRSGLKVSVKVFISSLKKEALHESLDSMFSTLDMEYIDSLVLAYPSKSESSLLLAALKELWQILEDYVERKKLHSIGVSDVDTEVFIALYDWAKIKPSIIQINLAT
;
A
#
# COMPACT_ATOMS: atom_id res chain seq x y z
N MET A 1 -18.87 -5.71 -20.05
CA MET A 1 -17.58 -5.72 -20.77
C MET A 1 -17.26 -4.30 -21.18
N LEU A 2 -15.99 -3.86 -21.08
CA LEU A 2 -15.53 -2.50 -21.35
C LEU A 2 -15.68 -2.15 -22.84
N THR A 3 -16.86 -1.72 -23.28
CA THR A 3 -17.16 -1.48 -24.70
C THR A 3 -16.67 -0.13 -25.23
N LYS A 4 -16.02 0.70 -24.40
CA LYS A 4 -15.63 2.07 -24.73
C LYS A 4 -14.28 2.47 -24.12
N VAL A 5 -13.23 1.68 -24.36
CA VAL A 5 -11.85 2.09 -24.01
C VAL A 5 -11.36 3.07 -25.09
N PRO A 6 -10.94 4.30 -24.74
CA PRO A 6 -10.41 5.25 -25.72
C PRO A 6 -9.14 4.74 -26.42
N HIS A 7 -8.98 5.06 -27.71
CA HIS A 7 -7.88 4.56 -28.55
C HIS A 7 -6.47 5.00 -28.10
N ASN A 8 -6.38 6.04 -27.28
CA ASN A 8 -5.12 6.58 -26.76
C ASN A 8 -4.67 5.92 -25.45
N VAL A 9 -5.41 4.94 -24.92
CA VAL A 9 -5.08 4.23 -23.68
C VAL A 9 -4.10 3.09 -23.98
N ASN A 10 -2.94 3.09 -23.32
CA ASN A 10 -1.99 1.97 -23.37
C ASN A 10 -1.91 1.19 -22.05
N THR A 11 -2.39 1.78 -20.95
CA THR A 11 -2.36 1.17 -19.61
C THR A 11 -3.73 1.25 -18.98
N ILE A 12 -4.23 0.11 -18.49
CA ILE A 12 -5.47 0.02 -17.72
C ILE A 12 -5.13 -0.41 -16.30
N CYS A 13 -5.57 0.37 -15.31
CA CYS A 13 -5.44 0.04 -13.90
C CYS A 13 -6.84 -0.14 -13.30
N VAL A 14 -7.11 -1.34 -12.77
CA VAL A 14 -8.41 -1.70 -12.17
C VAL A 14 -8.26 -1.77 -10.66
N HIS A 15 -9.03 -0.94 -9.95
CA HIS A 15 -9.05 -0.90 -8.50
C HIS A 15 -10.30 -1.63 -8.00
N THR A 16 -10.12 -2.85 -7.52
CA THR A 16 -11.21 -3.66 -6.95
C THR A 16 -11.67 -3.19 -5.56
N GLY A 17 -10.92 -2.24 -4.97
CA GLY A 17 -11.24 -1.61 -3.68
C GLY A 17 -11.29 -2.61 -2.53
N ASN A 18 -12.01 -2.26 -1.47
CA ASN A 18 -12.27 -3.20 -0.39
C ASN A 18 -13.28 -4.26 -0.85
N ILE A 19 -12.79 -5.47 -1.10
CA ILE A 19 -13.60 -6.63 -1.50
C ILE A 19 -14.52 -7.12 -0.37
N LEU A 20 -14.19 -6.83 0.90
CA LEU A 20 -15.03 -7.19 2.06
C LEU A 20 -16.31 -6.36 2.11
N ASN A 21 -16.38 -5.26 1.36
CA ASN A 21 -17.61 -4.48 1.21
C ASN A 21 -18.56 -5.07 0.16
N LEU A 22 -18.12 -6.07 -0.61
CA LEU A 22 -18.94 -6.75 -1.60
C LEU A 22 -19.65 -7.93 -0.95
N ASN A 23 -20.90 -7.72 -0.54
CA ASN A 23 -21.74 -8.77 0.06
C ASN A 23 -21.88 -10.00 -0.85
N GLU A 24 -21.83 -9.81 -2.17
CA GLU A 24 -21.85 -10.88 -3.18
C GLU A 24 -20.61 -11.79 -3.09
N LEU A 25 -19.44 -11.22 -2.76
CA LEU A 25 -18.19 -11.98 -2.57
C LEU A 25 -18.20 -12.79 -1.26
N LYS A 26 -18.89 -12.30 -0.22
CA LYS A 26 -19.03 -13.05 1.04
C LYS A 26 -19.82 -14.36 0.89
N ILE A 27 -20.72 -14.43 -0.08
CA ILE A 27 -21.64 -15.57 -0.26
C ILE A 27 -21.08 -16.62 -1.24
N LYS A 28 -20.35 -16.20 -2.29
CA LYS A 28 -19.86 -17.12 -3.35
C LYS A 28 -18.34 -17.21 -3.50
N ALA A 29 -17.57 -16.23 -3.00
CA ALA A 29 -16.15 -16.08 -3.35
C ALA A 29 -15.16 -16.36 -2.20
N GLY A 30 -15.64 -16.72 -1.01
CA GLY A 30 -14.77 -17.01 0.13
C GLY A 30 -14.05 -18.36 0.10
N GLN A 31 -14.08 -19.11 -1.02
CA GLN A 31 -13.54 -20.47 -1.09
C GLN A 31 -12.14 -20.57 -1.73
N ASN A 32 -11.81 -19.74 -2.72
CA ASN A 32 -10.46 -19.67 -3.26
C ASN A 32 -10.11 -18.28 -3.84
N PRO A 33 -8.82 -17.89 -3.86
CA PRO A 33 -8.39 -16.56 -4.30
C PRO A 33 -8.68 -16.24 -5.77
N THR A 34 -8.72 -17.26 -6.63
CA THR A 34 -8.99 -17.08 -8.07
C THR A 34 -10.41 -16.59 -8.31
N ASP A 35 -11.39 -17.21 -7.64
CA ASP A 35 -12.79 -16.82 -7.75
C ASP A 35 -13.03 -15.43 -7.15
N GLU A 36 -12.36 -15.11 -6.04
CA GLU A 36 -12.39 -13.78 -5.42
C GLU A 36 -11.86 -12.69 -6.37
N LEU A 37 -10.74 -12.94 -7.05
CA LEU A 37 -10.18 -12.03 -8.03
C LEU A 37 -11.11 -11.87 -9.24
N ILE A 38 -11.63 -12.97 -9.79
CA ILE A 38 -12.52 -12.93 -10.97
C ILE A 38 -13.80 -12.16 -10.67
N GLU A 39 -14.45 -12.45 -9.55
CA GLU A 39 -15.72 -11.80 -9.18
C GLU A 39 -15.51 -10.32 -8.80
N SER A 40 -14.44 -10.00 -8.06
CA SER A 40 -14.13 -8.59 -7.74
C SER A 40 -13.84 -7.76 -9.00
N LEU A 41 -13.17 -8.33 -10.01
CA LEU A 41 -12.99 -7.70 -11.31
C LEU A 41 -14.31 -7.55 -12.05
N LYS A 42 -15.15 -8.58 -12.11
CA LYS A 42 -16.47 -8.50 -12.76
C LYS A 42 -17.33 -7.39 -12.18
N ILE A 43 -17.43 -7.32 -10.85
CA ILE A 43 -18.21 -6.29 -10.13
C ILE A 43 -17.64 -4.89 -10.38
N THR A 44 -16.31 -4.75 -10.39
CA THR A 44 -15.65 -3.46 -10.62
C THR A 44 -15.84 -2.97 -12.05
N LEU A 45 -15.71 -3.86 -13.03
CA LEU A 45 -15.87 -3.54 -14.45
C LEU A 45 -17.35 -3.30 -14.85
N SER A 46 -18.31 -3.90 -14.14
CA SER A 46 -19.74 -3.71 -14.40
C SER A 46 -20.29 -2.40 -13.83
N SER A 47 -19.74 -1.95 -12.70
CA SER A 47 -20.14 -0.69 -12.02
C SER A 47 -19.39 0.54 -12.52
N TRP A 48 -18.34 0.36 -13.32
CA TRP A 48 -17.56 1.45 -13.88
C TRP A 48 -18.37 2.24 -14.91
N GLN A 49 -18.39 3.57 -14.73
CA GLN A 49 -18.88 4.52 -15.73
C GLN A 49 -17.71 5.38 -16.20
N PRO A 50 -17.56 5.61 -17.52
CA PRO A 50 -16.53 6.50 -18.03
C PRO A 50 -16.83 7.92 -17.55
N LYS A 51 -16.10 8.36 -16.52
CA LYS A 51 -15.97 9.79 -16.22
C LYS A 51 -15.05 10.39 -17.28
N ASN A 52 -15.26 11.66 -17.65
CA ASN A 52 -14.36 12.40 -18.55
C ASN A 52 -12.92 12.57 -17.99
N ASP A 53 -12.59 11.92 -16.88
CA ASP A 53 -11.32 11.99 -16.15
C ASP A 53 -10.16 11.24 -16.83
N GLY A 54 -10.33 10.83 -18.09
CA GLY A 54 -9.27 10.24 -18.91
C GLY A 54 -8.30 11.29 -19.45
N VAL A 55 -7.61 12.01 -18.56
CA VAL A 55 -6.46 12.84 -18.97
C VAL A 55 -5.26 11.91 -19.20
N GLY A 56 -5.07 11.47 -20.45
CA GLY A 56 -3.82 10.83 -20.91
C GLY A 56 -3.91 9.36 -21.32
N GLN A 57 -2.75 8.70 -21.40
CA GLN A 57 -2.60 7.31 -21.89
C GLN A 57 -3.02 6.23 -20.86
N HIS A 58 -3.42 6.63 -19.66
CA HIS A 58 -3.71 5.72 -18.55
C HIS A 58 -5.20 5.77 -18.17
N LEU A 59 -5.87 4.62 -18.18
CA LEU A 59 -7.27 4.47 -17.78
C LEU A 59 -7.36 3.90 -16.36
N GLN A 60 -7.99 4.65 -15.47
CA GLN A 60 -8.27 4.24 -14.09
C GLN A 60 -9.71 3.76 -13.98
N ILE A 61 -9.90 2.47 -13.65
CA ILE A 61 -11.22 1.87 -13.44
C ILE A 61 -11.40 1.67 -11.94
N ARG A 62 -12.31 2.43 -11.35
CA ARG A 62 -12.70 2.33 -9.94
C ARG A 62 -14.22 2.26 -9.85
N ARG A 63 -14.74 1.60 -8.81
CA ARG A 63 -16.17 1.68 -8.48
C ARG A 63 -16.51 3.10 -8.05
N THR A 64 -17.69 3.58 -8.44
CA THR A 64 -18.18 4.91 -8.03
C THR A 64 -18.47 4.97 -6.51
N GLU A 65 -18.69 3.81 -5.90
CA GLU A 65 -19.00 3.69 -4.48
C GLU A 65 -17.72 3.66 -3.64
N GLY A 66 -17.45 4.81 -3.04
CA GLY A 66 -16.70 5.00 -1.82
C GLY A 66 -15.20 4.87 -1.93
N SER A 67 -14.48 5.99 -1.75
CA SER A 67 -13.13 5.90 -1.21
C SER A 67 -13.19 5.12 0.11
N PRO A 68 -12.11 4.44 0.54
CA PRO A 68 -12.04 3.85 1.88
C PRO A 68 -12.50 4.84 2.97
N MET A 69 -12.29 6.14 2.74
CA MET A 69 -12.68 7.24 3.61
C MET A 69 -14.17 7.59 3.63
N SER A 70 -14.94 7.37 2.55
CA SER A 70 -16.39 7.63 2.57
C SER A 70 -17.15 6.81 3.63
N GLN A 71 -16.57 5.71 4.09
CA GLN A 71 -17.09 4.90 5.20
C GLN A 71 -16.60 5.38 6.56
N LEU A 72 -15.55 6.21 6.58
CA LEU A 72 -14.93 6.79 7.77
C LEU A 72 -15.42 8.21 8.07
N GLU A 73 -16.15 8.87 7.18
CA GLU A 73 -16.73 10.20 7.40
C GLU A 73 -17.68 10.28 8.61
N ASN A 74 -18.20 9.14 9.09
CA ASN A 74 -19.05 9.07 10.28
C ASN A 74 -18.27 8.85 11.60
N GLU A 75 -16.97 8.58 11.55
CA GLU A 75 -16.13 8.31 12.72
C GLU A 75 -14.99 9.35 12.81
N ASP A 76 -14.78 9.93 13.98
CA ASP A 76 -13.65 10.86 14.19
C ASP A 76 -12.32 10.14 13.87
N ARG A 77 -11.61 10.59 12.83
CA ARG A 77 -10.30 10.05 12.42
C ARG A 77 -9.31 9.94 13.58
N SER A 78 -9.41 10.81 14.59
CA SER A 78 -8.59 10.79 15.80
C SER A 78 -8.81 9.57 16.69
N GLY A 79 -9.96 8.91 16.57
CA GLY A 79 -10.30 7.68 17.30
C GLY A 79 -9.81 6.40 16.62
N LEU A 80 -9.34 6.48 15.38
CA LEU A 80 -8.92 5.33 14.58
C LEU A 80 -7.41 5.27 14.43
N LYS A 81 -6.85 4.07 14.49
CA LYS A 81 -5.43 3.83 14.25
C LYS A 81 -5.24 3.11 12.92
N VAL A 82 -4.62 3.78 11.96
CA VAL A 82 -4.30 3.21 10.64
C VAL A 82 -2.85 2.76 10.61
N SER A 83 -2.67 1.46 10.33
CA SER A 83 -1.35 0.83 10.23
C SER A 83 -1.19 0.21 8.85
N VAL A 84 -0.09 0.52 8.17
CA VAL A 84 0.16 0.09 6.79
C VAL A 84 1.46 -0.69 6.71
N LYS A 85 1.49 -1.74 5.89
CA LYS A 85 2.71 -2.44 5.49
C LYS A 85 3.00 -2.12 4.04
N VAL A 86 4.12 -1.44 3.80
CA VAL A 86 4.54 -1.05 2.44
C VAL A 86 5.54 -2.08 1.92
N PHE A 87 5.20 -2.69 0.79
CA PHE A 87 6.07 -3.62 0.07
C PHE A 87 6.73 -2.88 -1.08
N ILE A 88 8.05 -2.70 -1.02
CA ILE A 88 8.82 -2.12 -2.12
C ILE A 88 9.32 -3.22 -3.06
N SER A 89 9.35 -2.93 -4.35
CA SER A 89 9.81 -3.88 -5.39
C SER A 89 11.33 -4.01 -5.47
N SER A 90 12.06 -3.02 -4.94
CA SER A 90 13.52 -3.00 -4.92
C SER A 90 14.04 -2.12 -3.78
N LEU A 91 15.30 -2.30 -3.39
CA LEU A 91 15.98 -1.52 -2.34
C LEU A 91 16.42 -0.12 -2.83
N LYS A 92 15.53 0.58 -3.53
CA LYS A 92 15.79 1.89 -4.13
C LYS A 92 14.85 2.95 -3.55
N LYS A 93 15.35 4.18 -3.42
CA LYS A 93 14.59 5.31 -2.87
C LYS A 93 13.34 5.60 -3.71
N GLU A 94 13.46 5.50 -5.02
CA GLU A 94 12.37 5.76 -5.97
C GLU A 94 11.20 4.81 -5.74
N ALA A 95 11.48 3.52 -5.48
CA ALA A 95 10.46 2.53 -5.21
C ALA A 95 9.70 2.82 -3.90
N LEU A 96 10.40 3.31 -2.87
CA LEU A 96 9.76 3.72 -1.62
C LEU A 96 8.93 4.99 -1.79
N HIS A 97 9.45 6.01 -2.48
CA HIS A 97 8.72 7.24 -2.76
C HIS A 97 7.44 6.98 -3.54
N GLU A 98 7.51 6.21 -4.64
CA GLU A 98 6.34 5.83 -5.42
C GLU A 98 5.30 5.09 -4.56
N SER A 99 5.76 4.19 -3.69
CA SER A 99 4.88 3.45 -2.78
C SER A 99 4.22 4.34 -1.74
N LEU A 100 4.95 5.30 -1.16
CA LEU A 100 4.42 6.26 -0.19
C LEU A 100 3.42 7.22 -0.84
N ASP A 101 3.75 7.77 -2.01
CA ASP A 101 2.87 8.67 -2.76
C ASP A 101 1.57 7.95 -3.16
N SER A 102 1.69 6.73 -3.68
CA SER A 102 0.53 5.88 -4.00
C SER A 102 -0.31 5.57 -2.77
N MET A 103 0.32 5.24 -1.64
CA MET A 103 -0.36 4.96 -0.38
C MET A 103 -1.14 6.18 0.12
N PHE A 104 -0.51 7.35 0.24
CA PHE A 104 -1.19 8.57 0.71
C PHE A 104 -2.30 9.01 -0.23
N SER A 105 -2.08 8.91 -1.55
CA SER A 105 -3.11 9.23 -2.55
C SER A 105 -4.30 8.25 -2.50
N THR A 106 -4.04 6.97 -2.23
CA THR A 106 -5.09 5.94 -2.19
C THR A 106 -5.90 5.99 -0.91
N LEU A 107 -5.23 6.24 0.22
CA LEU A 107 -5.88 6.35 1.52
C LEU A 107 -6.54 7.72 1.74
N ASP A 108 -6.14 8.74 0.96
CA ASP A 108 -6.59 10.13 1.12
C ASP A 108 -6.39 10.63 2.56
N MET A 109 -5.17 10.44 3.07
CA MET A 109 -4.79 10.77 4.44
C MET A 109 -3.63 11.75 4.49
N GLU A 110 -3.68 12.68 5.44
CA GLU A 110 -2.55 13.58 5.71
C GLU A 110 -1.45 12.88 6.54
N TYR A 111 -1.86 11.93 7.39
CA TYR A 111 -0.96 11.17 8.26
C TYR A 111 -1.43 9.72 8.49
N ILE A 112 -0.48 8.86 8.84
CA ILE A 112 -0.71 7.47 9.21
C ILE A 112 -0.06 7.18 10.57
N ASP A 113 -0.67 6.29 11.34
CA ASP A 113 -0.23 5.99 12.70
C ASP A 113 0.98 5.06 12.74
N SER A 114 1.03 4.05 11.87
CA SER A 114 2.21 3.21 11.74
C SER A 114 2.48 2.72 10.32
N LEU A 115 3.76 2.64 9.96
CA LEU A 115 4.22 2.06 8.70
C LEU A 115 5.28 0.99 8.96
N VAL A 116 5.11 -0.19 8.36
CA VAL A 116 6.13 -1.26 8.35
C VAL A 116 6.69 -1.40 6.94
N LEU A 117 8.00 -1.25 6.78
CA LEU A 117 8.70 -1.46 5.53
C LEU A 117 8.98 -2.95 5.31
N ALA A 118 8.57 -3.47 4.15
CA ALA A 118 8.91 -4.79 3.64
C ALA A 118 9.63 -4.68 2.30
N TYR A 119 10.71 -5.43 2.12
CA TYR A 119 11.59 -5.37 0.95
C TYR A 119 11.96 -6.79 0.47
N PRO A 120 12.44 -6.95 -0.78
CA PRO A 120 12.87 -8.25 -1.27
C PRO A 120 14.15 -8.71 -0.55
N SER A 121 14.05 -9.76 0.28
CA SER A 121 15.09 -10.21 1.22
C SER A 121 16.28 -10.97 0.62
N LYS A 122 16.48 -10.96 -0.71
CA LYS A 122 17.51 -11.79 -1.38
C LYS A 122 18.86 -11.10 -1.60
N SER A 123 19.25 -10.17 -0.73
CA SER A 123 20.46 -9.36 -0.92
C SER A 123 21.57 -9.76 0.05
N GLU A 124 22.83 -9.67 -0.37
CA GLU A 124 24.00 -9.81 0.51
C GLU A 124 23.91 -8.83 1.69
N SER A 125 24.16 -9.32 2.91
CA SER A 125 23.89 -8.60 4.18
C SER A 125 24.57 -7.23 4.28
N SER A 126 25.80 -7.08 3.76
CA SER A 126 26.54 -5.81 3.81
C SER A 126 25.95 -4.71 2.93
N LEU A 127 25.50 -5.06 1.71
CA LEU A 127 24.81 -4.14 0.80
C LEU A 127 23.39 -3.84 1.28
N LEU A 128 22.76 -4.83 1.91
CA LEU A 128 21.42 -4.70 2.47
C LEU A 128 21.37 -3.63 3.55
N LEU A 129 22.30 -3.63 4.51
CA LEU A 129 22.29 -2.64 5.59
C LEU A 129 22.46 -1.21 5.05
N ALA A 130 23.36 -0.99 4.09
CA ALA A 130 23.55 0.33 3.48
C ALA A 130 22.27 0.82 2.79
N ALA A 131 21.64 -0.03 1.98
CA ALA A 131 20.39 0.33 1.31
C ALA A 131 19.24 0.53 2.30
N LEU A 132 19.14 -0.29 3.34
CA LEU A 132 18.11 -0.17 4.36
C LEU A 132 18.24 1.14 5.14
N LYS A 133 19.48 1.56 5.46
CA LYS A 133 19.74 2.87 6.08
C LYS A 133 19.26 4.01 5.19
N GLU A 134 19.54 3.96 3.90
CA GLU A 134 19.07 4.97 2.94
C GLU A 134 17.54 5.06 2.87
N LEU A 135 16.84 3.92 2.87
CA LEU A 135 15.38 3.87 2.91
C LEU A 135 14.85 4.36 4.27
N TRP A 136 15.55 4.02 5.35
CA TRP A 136 15.17 4.43 6.70
C TRP A 136 15.20 5.95 6.86
N GLN A 137 16.20 6.65 6.31
CA GLN A 137 16.26 8.12 6.33
C GLN A 137 15.01 8.77 5.73
N ILE A 138 14.44 8.18 4.68
CA ILE A 138 13.19 8.66 4.08
C ILE A 138 12.05 8.52 5.08
N LEU A 139 11.95 7.38 5.76
CA LEU A 139 10.93 7.16 6.79
C LEU A 139 11.11 8.10 7.99
N GLU A 140 12.36 8.38 8.39
CA GLU A 140 12.67 9.35 9.43
C GLU A 140 12.17 10.76 9.05
N ASP A 141 12.43 11.22 7.82
CA ASP A 141 11.94 12.51 7.31
C ASP A 141 10.40 12.58 7.31
N TYR A 142 9.71 11.49 6.97
CA TYR A 142 8.26 11.42 7.05
C TYR A 142 7.73 11.47 8.49
N VAL A 143 8.46 10.93 9.46
CA VAL A 143 8.11 11.07 10.89
C VAL A 143 8.33 12.49 11.38
N GLU A 144 9.44 13.12 11.01
CA GLU A 144 9.74 14.51 11.38
C GLU A 144 8.70 15.49 10.81
N ARG A 145 8.22 15.22 9.59
CA ARG A 145 7.13 15.97 8.94
C ARG A 145 5.73 15.63 9.48
N LYS A 146 5.64 14.75 10.49
CA LYS A 146 4.38 14.28 11.09
C LYS A 146 3.43 13.58 10.12
N LYS A 147 3.95 13.06 9.00
CA LYS A 147 3.18 12.22 8.08
C LYS A 147 3.08 10.78 8.56
N LEU A 148 4.07 10.31 9.32
CA LEU A 148 4.09 9.00 9.98
C LEU A 148 4.30 9.20 11.48
N HIS A 149 3.53 8.52 12.34
CA HIS A 149 3.76 8.58 13.79
C HIS A 149 4.77 7.54 14.28
N SER A 150 4.74 6.35 13.68
CA SER A 150 5.62 5.25 14.06
C SER A 150 6.06 4.46 12.82
N ILE A 151 7.29 3.95 12.85
CA ILE A 151 7.90 3.26 11.72
C ILE A 151 8.53 1.94 12.18
N GLY A 152 8.50 0.96 11.28
CA GLY A 152 8.97 -0.40 11.54
C GLY A 152 9.51 -1.07 10.30
N VAL A 153 10.07 -2.25 10.51
CA VAL A 153 10.68 -3.09 9.46
C VAL A 153 10.20 -4.52 9.58
N SER A 154 10.09 -5.21 8.44
CA SER A 154 9.69 -6.61 8.34
C SER A 154 10.85 -7.49 7.88
N ASP A 155 10.90 -8.71 8.41
CA ASP A 155 11.73 -9.82 7.90
C ASP A 155 13.21 -9.45 7.75
N VAL A 156 13.74 -8.71 8.73
CA VAL A 156 15.14 -8.30 8.81
C VAL A 156 15.91 -9.25 9.73
N ASP A 157 17.11 -9.65 9.30
CA ASP A 157 18.01 -10.47 10.12
C ASP A 157 18.39 -9.75 11.41
N THR A 158 18.55 -10.50 12.50
CA THR A 158 18.83 -9.95 13.84
C THR A 158 20.03 -9.00 13.86
N GLU A 159 21.14 -9.35 13.23
CA GLU A 159 22.35 -8.51 13.20
C GLU A 159 22.14 -7.22 12.41
N VAL A 160 21.45 -7.31 11.27
CA VAL A 160 21.11 -6.15 10.43
C VAL A 160 20.14 -5.24 11.18
N PHE A 161 19.17 -5.81 11.90
CA PHE A 161 18.23 -5.05 12.73
C PHE A 161 18.95 -4.31 13.85
N ILE A 162 19.83 -4.96 14.61
CA ILE A 162 20.59 -4.31 15.68
C ILE A 162 21.42 -3.16 15.10
N ALA A 163 22.12 -3.39 13.99
CA ALA A 163 22.94 -2.36 13.35
C ALA A 163 22.12 -1.18 12.82
N LEU A 164 20.92 -1.44 12.28
CA LEU A 164 19.98 -0.39 11.88
C LEU A 164 19.45 0.37 13.10
N TYR A 165 19.02 -0.36 14.13
CA TYR A 165 18.45 0.19 15.36
C TYR A 165 19.44 1.10 16.04
N ASP A 166 20.69 0.68 16.23
CA ASP A 166 21.72 1.49 16.89
C ASP A 166 22.04 2.77 16.10
N TRP A 167 22.11 2.67 14.77
CA TRP A 167 22.42 3.78 13.88
C TRP A 167 21.28 4.79 13.73
N ALA A 168 20.02 4.35 13.71
CA ALA A 168 18.87 5.20 13.38
C ALA A 168 18.67 6.34 14.39
N LYS A 169 18.30 7.52 13.89
CA LYS A 169 17.90 8.67 14.71
C LYS A 169 16.51 8.44 15.31
N ILE A 170 15.57 7.96 14.48
CA ILE A 170 14.24 7.54 14.90
C ILE A 170 14.22 6.02 14.88
N LYS A 171 14.16 5.44 16.06
CA LYS A 171 14.27 3.99 16.24
C LYS A 171 13.05 3.27 15.66
N PRO A 172 13.24 2.11 15.01
CA PRO A 172 12.14 1.21 14.69
C PRO A 172 11.34 0.90 15.96
N SER A 173 10.04 1.19 15.95
CA SER A 173 9.13 0.87 17.06
C SER A 173 8.38 -0.44 16.84
N ILE A 174 8.45 -0.99 15.63
CA ILE A 174 7.76 -2.22 15.22
C ILE A 174 8.77 -3.08 14.45
N ILE A 175 8.85 -4.36 14.83
CA ILE A 175 9.51 -5.39 14.06
C ILE A 175 8.48 -6.47 13.73
N GLN A 176 8.30 -6.77 12.45
CA GLN A 176 7.48 -7.89 12.01
C GLN A 176 8.38 -9.03 11.55
N ILE A 177 8.19 -10.21 12.13
CA ILE A 177 8.95 -11.41 11.79
C ILE A 177 8.00 -12.50 11.31
N ASN A 178 8.40 -13.24 10.29
CA ASN A 178 7.73 -14.49 9.96
C ASN A 178 8.14 -15.58 10.96
N LEU A 179 7.15 -16.19 11.63
CA LEU A 179 7.34 -17.25 12.62
C LEU A 179 7.12 -18.66 12.04
N ALA A 180 7.16 -18.82 10.71
CA ALA A 180 6.96 -20.12 10.08
C ALA A 180 7.94 -21.17 10.63
N THR A 181 7.42 -22.06 11.47
CA THR A 181 8.02 -23.32 11.94
C THR A 181 7.99 -24.39 10.86
#